data_AF-A0AAP6VAA5-F1
#
_entry.id   AF-A0AAP6VAA5-F1
#
_cell.length_a   1.000
_cell.length_b   1.000
_cell.length_c   1.000
_cell.angle_alpha   90.00
_cell.angle_beta   90.00
_cell.angle_gamma   90.00
#
_symmetry.space_group_name_H-M   'P 1'
#
loop_
_entity.id
_entity.type
_entity.pdbx_description
1 polymer ?
#
loop_
_entity_poly.entity_id
_entity_poly.type
_entity_poly.pdbx_seq_one_letter_code
_entity_poly.pdbx_strand_id
1 'polypeptide(L)'
;MRTCIDYYNKKHELISEKLIGNVTEVGTEKQMTIFPNIKEQMVIFRFRDRLAIRSGFLEYYDEEEQKNRKFTVVKNLRVSKGTSVYGSEYR
;
A
#
# COMPACT_ATOMS: atom_id res chain seq x y z
N MET A 1 0.16 -14.48 -1.30
CA MET A 1 -0.07 -14.62 0.16
C MET A 1 -0.97 -13.48 0.61
N ARG A 2 -1.91 -13.72 1.54
CA ARG A 2 -2.70 -12.64 2.13
C ARG A 2 -1.91 -12.06 3.29
N THR A 3 -1.75 -10.74 3.30
CA THR A 3 -0.97 -9.98 4.27
C THR A 3 -1.92 -9.18 5.15
N CYS A 4 -1.66 -9.18 6.46
CA CYS A 4 -2.33 -8.28 7.41
C CYS A 4 -1.67 -6.91 7.33
N ILE A 5 -2.47 -5.88 7.05
CA ILE A 5 -1.99 -4.53 6.81
C ILE A 5 -2.70 -3.56 7.76
N ASP A 6 -1.94 -2.70 8.39
CA ASP A 6 -2.44 -1.64 9.25
C ASP A 6 -2.43 -0.31 8.49
N TYR A 7 -3.46 0.50 8.68
CA TYR A 7 -3.64 1.80 8.03
C TYR A 7 -3.59 2.93 9.06
N TYR A 8 -2.70 3.89 8.81
CA TYR A 8 -2.51 5.08 9.63
C TYR A 8 -2.82 6.33 8.83
N ASN A 9 -3.31 7.38 9.49
CA ASN A 9 -3.45 8.69 8.85
C ASN A 9 -2.10 9.42 8.76
N LYS A 10 -2.10 10.64 8.20
CA LYS A 10 -0.88 11.47 8.08
C LYS A 10 -0.25 11.88 9.42
N LYS A 11 -0.99 11.82 10.52
CA LYS A 11 -0.50 12.08 11.88
C LYS A 11 0.04 10.82 12.56
N HIS A 12 0.15 9.70 11.84
CA HIS A 12 0.54 8.39 12.36
C HIS A 12 -0.44 7.81 13.40
N GLU A 13 -1.68 8.27 13.42
CA GLU A 13 -2.74 7.66 14.23
C GLU A 13 -3.30 6.44 13.50
N LEU A 14 -3.43 5.31 14.20
CA LEU A 14 -4.00 4.07 13.65
C LEU A 14 -5.49 4.27 13.37
N ILE A 15 -5.90 4.04 12.12
CA ILE A 15 -7.29 4.19 11.66
C ILE A 15 -7.97 2.84 11.49
N SER A 16 -7.23 1.82 11.03
CA SER A 16 -7.74 0.47 10.87
C SER A 16 -6.60 -0.52 11.00
N GLU A 17 -6.85 -1.61 11.74
CA GLU A 17 -5.91 -2.72 11.89
C GLU A 17 -6.34 -3.94 11.07
N LYS A 18 -5.40 -4.85 10.79
CA LYS A 18 -5.64 -6.20 10.25
C LYS A 18 -6.44 -6.21 8.94
N LEU A 19 -6.23 -5.21 8.09
CA LEU A 19 -6.80 -5.19 6.75
C LEU A 19 -6.17 -6.31 5.93
N ILE A 20 -6.99 -7.23 5.43
CA ILE A 20 -6.49 -8.36 4.66
C ILE A 20 -6.34 -7.96 3.20
N GLY A 21 -5.11 -7.95 2.70
CA GLY A 21 -4.80 -7.57 1.33
C GLY A 21 -3.67 -8.39 0.72
N ASN A 22 -3.41 -8.17 -0.56
CA ASN A 22 -2.21 -8.66 -1.21
C ASN A 22 -1.29 -7.47 -1.49
N VAL A 23 0.00 -7.62 -1.21
CA VAL A 23 1.04 -6.65 -1.60
C VAL A 23 1.75 -7.19 -2.84
N THR A 24 2.04 -6.34 -3.81
CA THR A 24 2.81 -6.72 -4.99
C THR A 24 3.69 -5.56 -5.42
N GLU A 25 4.92 -5.84 -5.78
CA GLU A 25 5.79 -4.84 -6.38
C GLU A 25 5.29 -4.45 -7.77
N VAL A 26 5.38 -3.16 -8.09
CA VAL A 26 5.13 -2.67 -9.43
C VAL A 26 6.44 -2.77 -10.20
N GLY A 27 6.52 -3.67 -11.18
CA GLY A 27 7.70 -3.78 -12.04
C GLY A 27 8.02 -2.46 -12.76
N THR A 28 9.30 -2.21 -13.00
CA THR A 28 9.85 -0.93 -13.47
C THR A 28 9.15 -0.34 -14.69
N GLU A 29 8.84 -1.16 -15.71
CA GLU A 29 8.14 -0.71 -16.93
C GLU A 29 6.72 -0.17 -16.63
N LYS A 30 5.97 -0.89 -15.80
CA LYS A 30 4.62 -0.47 -15.39
C LYS A 30 4.68 0.76 -14.47
N GLN A 31 5.69 0.84 -13.62
CA GLN A 31 5.90 2.01 -12.77
C GLN A 31 6.17 3.25 -13.61
N MET A 32 7.11 3.19 -14.58
CA MET A 32 7.41 4.32 -15.48
C MET A 32 6.17 4.78 -16.27
N THR A 33 5.28 3.85 -16.61
CA THR A 33 4.04 4.16 -17.31
C THR A 33 3.01 4.86 -16.40
N ILE A 34 2.87 4.44 -15.15
CA ILE A 34 1.83 4.93 -14.22
C ILE A 34 2.32 6.15 -13.42
N PHE A 35 3.62 6.17 -13.10
CA PHE A 35 4.32 7.12 -12.24
C PHE A 35 5.70 7.46 -12.83
N PRO A 36 5.78 8.14 -13.98
CA PRO A 36 7.04 8.38 -14.70
C PRO A 36 8.08 9.17 -13.88
N ASN A 37 7.64 9.92 -12.87
CA ASN A 37 8.50 10.80 -12.07
C ASN A 37 8.86 10.22 -10.69
N ILE A 38 8.38 9.03 -10.33
CA ILE A 38 8.65 8.42 -9.02
C ILE A 38 9.81 7.44 -9.16
N LYS A 39 10.89 7.68 -8.40
CA LYS A 39 12.12 6.87 -8.41
C LYS A 39 12.10 5.77 -7.36
N GLU A 40 11.29 5.94 -6.31
CA GLU A 40 11.09 4.96 -5.25
C GLU A 40 10.34 3.75 -5.80
N GLN A 41 10.70 2.54 -5.32
CA GLN A 41 9.99 1.32 -5.70
C GLN A 41 8.53 1.41 -5.23
N MET A 42 7.61 1.31 -6.18
CA MET A 42 6.18 1.34 -5.90
C MET A 42 5.66 -0.06 -5.60
N VAL A 43 4.79 -0.15 -4.60
CA VAL A 43 4.02 -1.36 -4.31
C VAL A 43 2.54 -1.07 -4.50
N ILE A 44 1.78 -2.11 -4.83
CA ILE A 44 0.32 -2.07 -4.89
C ILE A 44 -0.27 -2.99 -3.82
N PHE A 45 -1.05 -2.39 -2.93
CA PHE A 45 -1.91 -3.05 -1.97
C PHE A 45 -3.27 -3.28 -2.60
N ARG A 46 -3.72 -4.52 -2.67
CA ARG A 46 -5.03 -4.89 -3.21
C ARG A 46 -5.90 -5.48 -2.11
N PHE A 47 -6.94 -4.75 -1.73
CA PHE A 47 -7.96 -5.16 -0.78
C PHE A 47 -9.22 -5.60 -1.53
N ARG A 48 -9.83 -6.68 -1.06
CA ARG A 48 -11.15 -7.11 -1.59
C ARG A 48 -12.27 -6.19 -1.13
N ASP A 49 -12.10 -5.59 0.04
CA ASP A 49 -13.11 -4.71 0.61
C ASP A 49 -13.01 -3.28 0.05
N ARG A 50 -14.14 -2.57 0.10
CA ARG A 50 -14.21 -1.15 -0.25
C ARG A 50 -13.78 -0.32 0.95
N LEU A 51 -12.53 0.09 0.95
CA LEU A 51 -11.90 0.86 2.02
C LEU A 51 -11.89 2.36 1.67
N ALA A 52 -11.91 3.18 2.73
CA ALA A 52 -11.82 4.64 2.64
C ALA A 52 -10.39 5.13 2.91
N ILE A 53 -9.41 4.57 2.20
CA ILE A 53 -8.01 5.00 2.28
C ILE A 53 -7.82 6.19 1.35
N ARG A 54 -7.46 7.35 1.89
CA ARG A 54 -7.22 8.59 1.10
C ARG A 54 -5.75 8.99 1.08
N SER A 55 -5.11 9.00 2.24
CA SER A 55 -3.72 9.42 2.43
C SER A 55 -3.22 8.97 3.79
N GLY A 56 -1.91 8.83 3.97
CA GLY A 56 -1.31 8.37 5.22
C GLY A 56 -0.37 7.22 4.93
N PHE A 57 -0.37 6.19 5.76
CA PHE A 57 0.59 5.10 5.69
C PHE A 57 -0.08 3.74 5.78
N LEU A 58 0.46 2.78 5.03
CA LEU A 58 0.13 1.36 5.17
C LEU A 58 1.37 0.64 5.71
N GLU A 59 1.18 -0.22 6.70
CA GLU A 59 2.25 -0.97 7.35
C GLU A 59 1.91 -2.45 7.36
N TYR A 60 2.89 -3.30 7.10
CA TYR A 60 2.76 -4.73 7.31
C TYR A 60 4.09 -5.35 7.75
N TYR A 61 4.01 -6.49 8.43
CA TYR A 61 5.18 -7.28 8.77
C TYR A 61 5.60 -8.13 7.56
N ASP A 62 6.79 -7.86 7.04
CA ASP A 62 7.40 -8.65 5.97
C ASP A 62 8.09 -9.87 6.58
N GLU A 63 7.53 -11.05 6.35
CA GLU A 63 8.02 -12.31 6.93
C GLU A 63 9.38 -12.72 6.34
N GLU A 64 9.70 -12.33 5.11
CA GLU A 64 10.97 -12.67 4.46
C GLU A 64 12.11 -11.82 5.04
N GLU A 65 11.86 -10.52 5.22
CA GLU A 65 12.86 -9.59 5.79
C GLU A 65 12.79 -9.49 7.32
N GLN A 66 11.84 -10.17 7.95
CA GLN A 66 11.55 -10.15 9.39
C GLN A 66 11.39 -8.74 10.00
N LYS A 67 10.80 -7.80 9.24
CA LYS A 67 10.66 -6.40 9.67
C LYS A 67 9.31 -5.80 9.29
N ASN A 68 8.87 -4.80 10.05
CA ASN A 68 7.75 -3.96 9.65
C ASN A 68 8.17 -3.04 8.51
N ARG A 69 7.44 -3.10 7.39
CA ARG A 69 7.63 -2.21 6.26
C ARG A 69 6.46 -1.24 6.19
N LYS A 70 6.78 0.05 6.11
CA LYS A 70 5.81 1.13 6.08
C LYS A 70 5.85 1.82 4.72
N PHE A 71 4.70 2.17 4.19
CA PHE A 71 4.55 2.74 2.87
C PHE A 71 3.65 3.95 2.91
N THR A 72 4.07 5.05 2.30
CA THR A 72 3.24 6.24 2.12
C THR A 72 2.22 5.98 1.03
N VAL A 73 0.95 6.30 1.29
CA VAL A 73 -0.11 6.21 0.29
C VAL A 73 0.10 7.31 -0.76
N VAL A 74 0.37 6.89 -2.00
CA VAL A 74 0.60 7.78 -3.16
C VAL A 74 -0.67 7.97 -3.98
N LYS A 75 -1.38 6.86 -4.28
CA LYS A 75 -2.59 6.89 -5.10
C LYS A 75 -3.55 5.80 -4.68
N ASN A 76 -4.83 6.11 -4.60
CA ASN A 76 -5.88 5.12 -4.40
C ASN A 76 -6.74 4.97 -5.66
N LEU A 77 -7.20 3.75 -5.91
CA LEU A 77 -8.16 3.43 -6.95
C LEU A 77 -9.26 2.57 -6.33
N ARG A 78 -10.46 3.11 -6.26
CA ARG A 78 -11.65 2.30 -5.97
C ARG A 78 -12.08 1.61 -7.24
N VAL A 79 -12.16 0.29 -7.19
CA VAL A 79 -12.71 -0.52 -8.27
C VAL A 79 -14.02 -1.14 -7.79
N SER A 80 -14.85 -1.60 -8.73
CA SER A 80 -16.16 -2.19 -8.42
C SER A 80 -16.07 -3.32 -7.37
N LYS A 81 -14.96 -4.07 -7.37
CA LYS A 81 -14.71 -5.25 -6.53
C LYS A 81 -13.72 -5.04 -5.36
N GLY A 82 -13.35 -3.81 -5.01
CA GLY A 82 -12.42 -3.56 -3.90
C GLY A 82 -11.63 -2.27 -3.99
N THR A 83 -10.48 -2.24 -3.32
CA THR A 83 -9.62 -1.05 -3.21
C THR A 83 -8.18 -1.40 -3.56
N SER A 84 -7.62 -0.68 -4.52
CA SER A 84 -6.19 -0.75 -4.84
C SER A 84 -5.51 0.52 -4.35
N VAL A 85 -4.42 0.38 -3.61
CA VAL A 85 -3.64 1.50 -3.10
C VAL A 85 -2.21 1.32 -3.55
N TYR A 86 -1.67 2.34 -4.23
CA TYR A 86 -0.26 2.43 -4.54
C TYR A 86 0.45 3.13 -3.40
N GLY A 87 1.55 2.53 -2.93
CA GLY A 87 2.41 3.12 -1.93
C GLY A 87 3.87 3.11 -2.35
N SER A 88 4.61 4.10 -1.85
CA SER A 88 6.07 4.16 -1.91
C SER A 88 6.63 3.86 -0.53
N GLU A 89 7.74 3.15 -0.45
CA GLU A 89 8.35 2.83 0.85
C GLU A 89 8.68 4.12 1.63
N TYR A 90 8.27 4.15 2.89
CA TYR A 90 8.52 5.25 3.82
C TYR A 90 9.88 5.00 4.49
N ARG A 91 10.84 5.89 4.23
CA ARG A 91 12.18 5.88 4.83
C ARG A 91 12.23 6.80 6.05
#